data_AF-A0A0Q6P1L8-F1
#
_entry.id   AF-A0A0Q6P1L8-F1
#
_cell.length_a   1.000
_cell.length_b   1.000
_cell.length_c   1.000
_cell.angle_alpha   90.00
_cell.angle_beta   90.00
_cell.angle_gamma   90.00
#
_symmetry.space_group_name_H-M   'P 1'
#
loop_
_entity.id
_entity.type
_entity.pdbx_description
1 polymer ?
#
loop_
_entity_poly.entity_id
_entity_poly.type
_entity_poly.pdbx_seq_one_letter_code
_entity_poly.pdbx_strand_id
1 'polypeptide(L)'
;MEGNLAVARARDDDRKRAAERVSRRQKALAKARSQLSQIDVETESHDHMSSSVIPALERLRKVMSHRVGEAAKDAKDHDYILEHIEHIGFLAEVELAISNAKDRLQTLLLRARAEQLALELEDPVWWKTPKGRRFTTSHNDRIQIFLLPDGRWSGLYQLAGDTDATWAKRRYDDMDSAANAALAALRQKLRKLGRLAM
;
A
#
# COMPACT_ATOMS: atom_id res chain seq x y z
N MET A 1 44.01 -44.80 27.90
CA MET A 1 43.03 -44.92 26.78
C MET A 1 41.65 -44.32 27.10
N GLU A 2 41.37 -43.87 28.32
CA GLU A 2 40.05 -43.36 28.74
C GLU A 2 39.67 -41.98 28.13
N GLY A 3 40.65 -41.13 27.81
CA GLY A 3 40.40 -39.81 27.22
C GLY A 3 39.76 -39.84 25.82
N ASN A 4 40.06 -40.85 25.01
CA ASN A 4 39.50 -40.95 23.64
C ASN A 4 38.01 -41.31 23.65
N LEU A 5 37.57 -42.08 24.65
CA LEU A 5 36.19 -42.53 24.77
C LEU A 5 35.27 -41.42 25.31
N ALA A 6 35.78 -40.60 26.23
CA ALA A 6 35.10 -39.41 26.73
C ALA A 6 34.95 -38.33 25.62
N VAL A 7 36.00 -38.09 24.83
CA VAL A 7 35.96 -37.15 23.69
C VAL A 7 35.02 -37.64 22.59
N ALA A 8 34.98 -38.95 22.32
CA ALA A 8 34.03 -39.52 21.35
C ALA A 8 32.57 -39.37 21.81
N ARG A 9 32.28 -39.62 23.09
CA ARG A 9 30.92 -39.41 23.66
C ARG A 9 30.48 -37.95 23.61
N ALA A 10 31.38 -37.01 23.95
CA ALA A 10 31.09 -35.58 23.89
C ALA A 10 30.75 -35.12 22.45
N ARG A 11 31.43 -35.66 21.43
CA ARG A 11 31.13 -35.39 20.02
C ARG A 11 29.78 -35.98 19.58
N ASP A 12 29.42 -37.16 20.05
CA ASP A 12 28.13 -37.79 19.73
C ASP A 12 26.95 -37.01 20.36
N ASP A 13 27.11 -36.59 21.61
CA ASP A 13 26.10 -35.76 22.30
C ASP A 13 25.95 -34.38 21.65
N ASP A 14 27.03 -33.76 21.21
CA ASP A 14 26.98 -32.49 20.47
C ASP A 14 26.24 -32.66 19.13
N ARG A 15 26.54 -33.73 18.38
CA ARG A 15 25.82 -34.07 17.14
C ARG A 15 24.33 -34.32 17.37
N LYS A 16 23.96 -35.03 18.42
CA LYS A 16 22.55 -35.26 18.79
C LYS A 16 21.85 -33.94 19.11
N ARG A 17 22.47 -33.08 19.91
CA ARG A 17 21.92 -31.76 20.24
C ARG A 17 21.83 -30.86 19.01
N ALA A 18 22.80 -30.92 18.09
CA ALA A 18 22.75 -30.21 16.82
C ALA A 18 21.58 -30.69 15.95
N ALA A 19 21.39 -32.00 15.81
CA ALA A 19 20.27 -32.59 15.08
C ALA A 19 18.90 -32.22 15.69
N GLU A 20 18.79 -32.16 17.02
CA GLU A 20 17.58 -31.67 17.69
C GLU A 20 17.30 -30.19 17.42
N ARG A 21 18.34 -29.33 17.43
CA ARG A 21 18.21 -27.92 17.07
C ARG A 21 17.70 -27.74 15.64
N VAL A 22 18.28 -28.51 14.71
CA VAL A 22 17.88 -28.58 13.29
C VAL A 22 16.39 -28.94 13.16
N SER A 23 15.96 -30.06 13.74
CA SER A 23 14.55 -30.47 13.68
C SER A 23 13.58 -29.43 14.27
N ARG A 24 13.94 -28.78 15.38
CA ARG A 24 13.11 -27.70 15.97
C ARG A 24 12.99 -26.50 15.02
N ARG A 25 14.08 -26.12 14.34
CA ARG A 25 14.09 -25.02 13.38
C ARG A 25 13.26 -25.33 12.13
N GLN A 26 13.37 -26.54 11.59
CA GLN A 26 12.52 -26.99 10.48
C GLN A 26 11.03 -26.90 10.83
N LYS A 27 10.63 -27.39 12.01
CA LYS A 27 9.24 -27.26 12.49
C LYS A 27 8.82 -25.80 12.62
N ALA A 28 9.72 -24.96 13.11
CA ALA A 28 9.47 -23.53 13.27
C ALA A 28 9.34 -22.82 11.92
N LEU A 29 10.15 -23.19 10.92
CA LEU A 29 10.08 -22.69 9.55
C LEU A 29 8.78 -23.13 8.87
N ALA A 30 8.39 -24.40 9.01
CA ALA A 30 7.11 -24.91 8.51
C ALA A 30 5.92 -24.14 9.11
N LYS A 31 5.96 -23.84 10.40
CA LYS A 31 4.95 -22.98 11.06
C LYS A 31 4.93 -21.57 10.46
N ALA A 32 6.10 -20.98 10.21
CA ALA A 32 6.19 -19.65 9.63
C ALA A 32 5.66 -19.60 8.19
N ARG A 33 5.93 -20.64 7.38
CA ARG A 33 5.35 -20.82 6.05
C ARG A 33 3.83 -20.93 6.10
N SER A 34 3.29 -21.72 7.03
CA SER A 34 1.85 -21.81 7.24
C SER A 34 1.23 -20.49 7.69
N GLN A 35 1.94 -19.66 8.47
CA GLN A 35 1.46 -18.34 8.83
C GLN A 35 1.41 -17.41 7.62
N LEU A 36 2.43 -17.44 6.76
CA LEU A 36 2.44 -16.66 5.52
C LEU A 36 1.28 -17.04 4.61
N SER A 37 1.00 -18.33 4.43
CA SER A 37 -0.10 -18.81 3.56
C SER A 37 -1.50 -18.48 4.11
N GLN A 38 -1.62 -18.15 5.39
CA GLN A 38 -2.89 -17.75 6.02
C GLN A 38 -3.15 -16.24 5.93
N ILE A 39 -2.14 -15.45 5.54
CA ILE A 39 -2.30 -14.01 5.38
C ILE A 39 -2.93 -13.77 4.01
N ASP A 40 -4.14 -13.17 4.02
CA ASP A 40 -4.84 -12.78 2.80
C ASP A 40 -4.19 -11.51 2.18
N VAL A 41 -3.12 -11.74 1.42
CA VAL A 41 -2.43 -10.68 0.67
C VAL A 41 -3.21 -10.19 -0.56
N GLU A 42 -4.28 -10.89 -0.94
CA GLU A 42 -5.10 -10.58 -2.12
C GLU A 42 -6.36 -9.78 -1.79
N THR A 43 -6.56 -9.42 -0.53
CA THR A 43 -7.69 -8.57 -0.12
C THR A 43 -7.85 -7.33 -0.99
N GLU A 44 -9.10 -6.96 -1.30
CA GLU A 44 -9.49 -5.75 -2.04
C GLU A 44 -9.75 -4.55 -1.10
N SER A 45 -9.67 -4.75 0.23
CA SER A 45 -9.89 -3.69 1.21
C SER A 45 -8.58 -3.02 1.61
N HIS A 46 -8.45 -1.71 1.35
CA HIS A 46 -7.30 -0.93 1.81
C HIS A 46 -7.23 -0.83 3.35
N ASP A 47 -8.37 -0.83 4.05
CA ASP A 47 -8.44 -0.85 5.51
C ASP A 47 -7.93 -2.18 6.08
N HIS A 48 -8.35 -3.31 5.50
CA HIS A 48 -7.86 -4.62 5.93
C HIS A 48 -6.36 -4.79 5.63
N MET A 49 -5.93 -4.33 4.45
CA MET A 49 -4.53 -4.37 4.04
C MET A 49 -3.63 -3.60 5.02
N SER A 50 -4.03 -2.39 5.42
CA SER A 50 -3.26 -1.53 6.31
C SER A 50 -3.31 -1.97 7.78
N SER A 51 -4.47 -2.38 8.28
CA SER A 51 -4.68 -2.71 9.71
C SER A 51 -4.26 -4.13 10.08
N SER A 52 -4.32 -5.07 9.14
CA SER A 52 -4.19 -6.51 9.44
C SER A 52 -3.08 -7.19 8.65
N VAL A 53 -3.08 -7.05 7.32
CA VAL A 53 -2.17 -7.78 6.42
C VAL A 53 -0.71 -7.33 6.58
N ILE A 54 -0.42 -6.04 6.35
CA ILE A 54 0.94 -5.52 6.46
C ILE A 54 1.52 -5.72 7.88
N PRO A 55 0.78 -5.44 8.97
CA PRO A 55 1.27 -5.71 10.33
C PRO A 55 1.51 -7.20 10.63
N ALA A 56 0.72 -8.12 10.04
CA ALA A 56 0.97 -9.55 10.18
C ALA A 56 2.27 -9.97 9.47
N LEU A 57 2.50 -9.48 8.25
CA LEU A 57 3.73 -9.72 7.49
C LEU A 57 4.95 -9.12 8.19
N GLU A 58 4.87 -7.90 8.71
CA GLU A 58 5.98 -7.26 9.43
C GLU A 58 6.33 -7.99 10.74
N ARG A 59 5.33 -8.53 11.45
CA ARG A 59 5.55 -9.41 12.61
C ARG A 59 6.27 -10.69 12.19
N LEU A 60 5.87 -11.31 11.08
CA LEU A 60 6.51 -12.51 10.55
C LEU A 60 7.97 -12.23 10.13
N ARG A 61 8.23 -11.10 9.45
CA ARG A 61 9.59 -10.64 9.11
C ARG A 61 10.46 -10.56 10.35
N LYS A 62 9.98 -9.91 11.43
CA LYS A 62 10.74 -9.78 12.68
C LYS A 62 11.12 -11.14 13.27
N VAL A 63 10.17 -12.09 13.29
CA VAL A 63 10.41 -13.46 13.77
C VAL A 63 11.45 -14.15 12.89
N MET A 64 11.36 -13.99 11.57
CA MET A 64 12.27 -14.63 10.62
C MET A 64 13.67 -14.04 10.65
N SER A 65 13.83 -12.72 10.74
CA SER A 65 15.15 -12.07 10.87
C SER A 65 15.89 -12.55 12.11
N HIS A 66 15.18 -12.71 13.24
CA HIS A 66 15.79 -13.26 14.46
C HIS A 66 16.29 -14.70 14.23
N ARG A 67 15.48 -15.54 13.59
CA ARG A 67 15.84 -16.94 13.31
C ARG A 67 16.97 -17.08 12.30
N VAL A 68 17.03 -16.22 11.29
CA VAL A 68 18.18 -16.13 10.38
C VAL A 68 19.45 -15.84 11.16
N GLY A 69 19.40 -14.90 12.11
CA GLY A 69 20.53 -14.60 12.99
C GLY A 69 20.99 -15.79 13.84
N GLU A 70 20.04 -16.53 14.44
CA GLU A 70 20.34 -17.76 15.19
C GLU A 70 20.94 -18.85 14.30
N ALA A 71 20.36 -19.08 13.11
CA ALA A 71 20.84 -20.08 12.18
C ALA A 71 22.22 -19.73 11.61
N ALA A 72 22.48 -18.46 11.32
CA ALA A 72 23.78 -17.98 10.83
C ALA A 72 24.88 -18.11 11.90
N LYS A 73 24.53 -17.90 13.18
CA LYS A 73 25.48 -18.14 14.28
C LYS A 73 25.83 -19.63 14.38
N ASP A 74 24.82 -20.50 14.40
CA ASP A 74 25.05 -21.95 14.49
C ASP A 74 25.80 -22.50 13.27
N ALA A 75 25.58 -21.96 12.07
CA ALA A 75 26.33 -22.36 10.87
C ALA A 75 27.82 -22.00 10.96
N LYS A 76 28.19 -20.92 11.67
CA LYS A 76 29.60 -20.57 11.93
C LYS A 76 30.24 -21.49 12.98
N ASP A 77 29.45 -21.92 13.96
CA ASP A 77 29.93 -22.82 15.02
C ASP A 77 29.98 -24.29 14.53
N HIS A 78 29.21 -24.61 13.47
CA HIS A 78 29.05 -25.95 12.92
C HIS A 78 28.83 -25.92 11.40
N ASP A 79 29.92 -25.95 10.61
CA ASP A 79 29.94 -25.79 9.15
C ASP A 79 29.05 -26.76 8.33
N TYR A 80 28.55 -27.85 8.94
CA TYR A 80 27.67 -28.83 8.30
C TYR A 80 26.16 -28.49 8.41
N ILE A 81 25.78 -27.38 9.07
CA ILE A 81 24.38 -26.97 9.25
C ILE A 81 23.95 -26.01 8.13
N LEU A 82 23.30 -26.54 7.10
CA LEU A 82 22.87 -25.79 5.89
C LEU A 82 21.53 -25.04 6.03
N GLU A 83 20.77 -25.24 7.11
CA GLU A 83 19.44 -24.64 7.31
C GLU A 83 19.42 -23.10 7.26
N HIS A 84 20.55 -22.45 7.56
CA HIS A 84 20.66 -21.00 7.49
C HIS A 84 20.28 -20.46 6.09
N ILE A 85 20.54 -21.23 5.02
CA ILE A 85 20.19 -20.88 3.64
C ILE A 85 18.67 -20.87 3.45
N GLU A 86 17.95 -21.87 3.98
CA GLU A 86 16.48 -21.95 3.88
C GLU A 86 15.79 -20.83 4.65
N HIS A 87 16.30 -20.47 5.82
CA HIS A 87 15.79 -19.36 6.62
C HIS A 87 16.02 -18.00 5.92
N ILE A 88 17.18 -17.81 5.27
CA ILE A 88 17.46 -16.61 4.48
C ILE A 88 16.51 -16.52 3.28
N GLY A 89 16.34 -17.62 2.53
CA GLY A 89 15.43 -17.68 1.40
C GLY A 89 13.99 -17.35 1.79
N PHE A 90 13.51 -17.93 2.90
CA PHE A 90 12.16 -17.63 3.38
C PHE A 90 12.00 -16.19 3.90
N LEU A 91 13.04 -15.60 4.51
CA LEU A 91 13.00 -14.19 4.89
C LEU A 91 12.83 -13.29 3.65
N ALA A 92 13.52 -13.60 2.55
CA ALA A 92 13.36 -12.88 1.29
C ALA A 92 11.94 -13.03 0.70
N GLU A 93 11.34 -14.23 0.78
CA GLU A 93 9.93 -14.44 0.41
C GLU A 93 8.98 -13.52 1.21
N VAL A 94 9.20 -13.39 2.52
CA VAL A 94 8.40 -12.50 3.40
C VAL A 94 8.61 -11.02 3.06
N GLU A 95 9.85 -10.61 2.78
CA GLU A 95 10.14 -9.22 2.38
C GLU A 95 9.48 -8.86 1.05
N LEU A 96 9.50 -9.77 0.08
CA LEU A 96 8.79 -9.61 -1.19
C LEU A 96 7.27 -9.49 -0.97
N ALA A 97 6.69 -10.34 -0.11
CA ALA A 97 5.27 -10.25 0.23
C ALA A 97 4.90 -8.91 0.86
N ILE A 98 5.76 -8.34 1.73
CA ILE A 98 5.57 -7.00 2.31
C ILE A 98 5.60 -5.93 1.22
N SER A 99 6.56 -6.00 0.30
CA SER A 99 6.65 -5.04 -0.81
C SER A 99 5.38 -5.07 -1.65
N ASN A 100 4.96 -6.26 -2.09
CA ASN A 100 3.77 -6.46 -2.89
C ASN A 100 2.49 -5.97 -2.17
N ALA A 101 2.37 -6.24 -0.86
CA ALA A 101 1.24 -5.77 -0.06
C ALA A 101 1.21 -4.23 0.04
N LYS A 102 2.38 -3.57 0.13
CA LYS A 102 2.49 -2.10 0.15
C LYS A 102 2.13 -1.49 -1.21
N ASP A 103 2.61 -2.08 -2.31
CA ASP A 103 2.27 -1.62 -3.67
C ASP A 103 0.78 -1.82 -3.96
N ARG A 104 0.20 -2.94 -3.51
CA ARG A 104 -1.24 -3.20 -3.60
C ARG A 104 -2.04 -2.20 -2.76
N LEU A 105 -1.62 -1.89 -1.53
CA LEU A 105 -2.26 -0.87 -0.70
C LEU A 105 -2.28 0.49 -1.41
N GLN A 106 -1.18 0.91 -2.03
CA GLN A 106 -1.14 2.16 -2.80
C GLN A 106 -2.14 2.14 -3.95
N THR A 107 -2.20 1.03 -4.68
CA THR A 107 -3.15 0.84 -5.79
C THR A 107 -4.60 0.92 -5.31
N LEU A 108 -4.95 0.23 -4.21
CA LEU A 108 -6.29 0.26 -3.62
C LEU A 108 -6.66 1.65 -3.12
N LEU A 109 -5.74 2.38 -2.49
CA LEU A 109 -5.97 3.76 -2.06
C LEU A 109 -6.17 4.72 -3.25
N LEU A 110 -5.39 4.57 -4.32
CA LEU A 110 -5.56 5.37 -5.53
C LEU A 110 -6.93 5.10 -6.17
N ARG A 111 -7.34 3.83 -6.24
CA ARG A 111 -8.65 3.43 -6.75
C ARG A 111 -9.79 4.00 -5.90
N ALA A 112 -9.74 3.83 -4.59
CA ALA A 112 -10.76 4.35 -3.68
C ALA A 112 -10.91 5.88 -3.80
N ARG A 113 -9.78 6.61 -3.92
CA ARG A 113 -9.78 8.06 -4.15
C ARG A 113 -10.42 8.42 -5.50
N ALA A 114 -10.07 7.70 -6.56
CA ALA A 114 -10.65 7.93 -7.88
C ALA A 114 -12.16 7.66 -7.91
N GLU A 115 -12.62 6.60 -7.23
CA GLU A 115 -14.04 6.26 -7.09
C GLU A 115 -14.80 7.33 -6.30
N GLN A 116 -14.25 7.79 -5.16
CA GLN A 116 -14.83 8.89 -4.39
C GLN A 116 -14.93 10.18 -5.23
N LEU A 117 -13.86 10.54 -5.93
CA LEU A 117 -13.82 11.73 -6.77
C LEU A 117 -14.81 11.63 -7.94
N ALA A 118 -15.01 10.43 -8.50
CA ALA A 118 -16.01 10.21 -9.54
C ALA A 118 -17.43 10.47 -9.02
N LEU A 119 -17.77 9.97 -7.83
CA LEU A 119 -19.05 10.21 -7.16
C LEU A 119 -19.28 11.70 -6.87
N GLU A 120 -18.28 12.39 -6.31
CA GLU A 120 -18.35 13.83 -6.02
C GLU A 120 -18.57 14.67 -7.29
N LEU A 121 -18.06 14.22 -8.42
CA LEU A 121 -18.24 14.91 -9.70
C LEU A 121 -19.56 14.56 -10.38
N GLU A 122 -20.11 13.37 -10.13
CA GLU A 122 -21.43 12.94 -10.62
C GLU A 122 -22.55 13.70 -9.90
N ASP A 123 -22.47 13.82 -8.58
CA ASP A 123 -23.41 14.58 -7.74
C ASP A 123 -22.70 15.70 -6.95
N PRO A 124 -22.37 16.83 -7.61
CA PRO A 124 -21.61 17.90 -6.99
C PRO A 124 -22.44 18.72 -6.00
N VAL A 125 -21.94 18.83 -4.77
CA VAL A 125 -22.52 19.69 -3.73
C VAL A 125 -22.12 21.16 -3.97
N TRP A 126 -23.07 21.95 -4.49
CA TRP A 126 -22.86 23.36 -4.80
C TRP A 126 -23.16 24.29 -3.63
N TRP A 127 -22.17 25.12 -3.27
CA TRP A 127 -22.29 26.21 -2.31
C TRP A 127 -22.66 27.52 -3.03
N LYS A 128 -23.66 28.23 -2.52
CA LYS A 128 -24.02 29.56 -3.03
C LYS A 128 -22.91 30.58 -2.69
N THR A 129 -22.63 31.48 -3.62
CA THR A 129 -21.74 32.63 -3.44
C THR A 129 -22.48 33.90 -3.88
N PRO A 130 -22.03 35.11 -3.48
CA PRO A 130 -22.73 36.35 -3.85
C PRO A 130 -22.91 36.58 -5.35
N LYS A 131 -22.08 35.97 -6.20
CA LYS A 131 -22.11 36.14 -7.66
C LYS A 131 -22.34 34.84 -8.43
N GLY A 132 -22.66 33.72 -7.75
CA GLY A 132 -22.85 32.43 -8.42
C GLY A 132 -22.72 31.24 -7.46
N ARG A 133 -22.00 30.19 -7.87
CA ARG A 133 -21.87 28.94 -7.08
C ARG A 133 -20.44 28.41 -7.08
N ARG A 134 -20.09 27.65 -6.04
CA ARG A 134 -18.79 27.00 -5.88
C ARG A 134 -18.98 25.53 -5.53
N PHE A 135 -18.18 24.67 -6.13
CA PHE A 135 -18.04 23.27 -5.78
C PHE A 135 -16.57 23.01 -5.40
N THR A 136 -16.35 22.20 -4.38
CA THR A 136 -15.01 21.79 -3.93
C THR A 136 -15.03 20.30 -3.64
N THR A 137 -14.08 19.57 -4.21
CA THR A 137 -13.89 18.13 -3.96
C THR A 137 -13.22 17.89 -2.61
N SER A 138 -13.26 16.66 -2.10
CA SER A 138 -12.51 16.23 -0.90
C SER A 138 -10.99 16.41 -1.03
N HIS A 139 -10.49 16.48 -2.26
CA HIS A 139 -9.09 16.71 -2.56
C HIS A 139 -8.74 18.18 -2.76
N ASN A 140 -9.66 19.12 -2.49
CA ASN A 140 -9.50 20.57 -2.68
C ASN A 140 -9.39 21.05 -4.13
N ASP A 141 -9.74 20.24 -5.13
CA ASP A 141 -10.03 20.77 -6.46
C ASP A 141 -11.33 21.58 -6.41
N ARG A 142 -11.34 22.74 -7.05
CA ARG A 142 -12.42 23.71 -6.94
C ARG A 142 -12.96 24.07 -8.32
N ILE A 143 -14.28 24.23 -8.40
CA ILE A 143 -14.97 24.92 -9.49
C ILE A 143 -15.69 26.13 -8.91
N GLN A 144 -15.65 27.25 -9.61
CA GLN A 144 -16.49 28.40 -9.30
C GLN A 144 -17.14 28.92 -10.56
N ILE A 145 -18.45 29.08 -10.51
CA ILE A 145 -19.30 29.66 -11.55
C ILE A 145 -19.77 31.03 -11.08
N PHE A 146 -19.76 32.01 -11.96
CA PHE A 146 -20.17 33.39 -11.65
C PHE A 146 -20.87 34.05 -12.83
N LEU A 147 -21.79 34.97 -12.50
CA LEU A 147 -22.45 35.85 -13.45
C LEU A 147 -21.53 37.04 -13.78
N LEU A 148 -21.29 37.27 -15.06
CA LEU A 148 -20.51 38.38 -15.57
C LEU A 148 -21.37 39.63 -15.81
N PRO A 149 -20.75 40.83 -15.94
CA PRO A 149 -21.48 42.08 -16.18
C PRO A 149 -22.29 42.11 -17.48
N ASP A 150 -21.93 41.27 -18.47
CA ASP A 150 -22.66 41.12 -19.74
C ASP A 150 -23.91 40.23 -19.62
N GLY A 151 -24.26 39.81 -18.41
CA GLY A 151 -25.41 38.95 -18.13
C GLY A 151 -25.15 37.47 -18.42
N ARG A 152 -23.95 37.08 -18.87
CA ARG A 152 -23.61 35.68 -19.16
C ARG A 152 -22.89 35.02 -18.00
N TRP A 153 -23.01 33.70 -17.92
CA TRP A 153 -22.34 32.86 -16.95
C TRP A 153 -20.98 32.40 -17.46
N SER A 154 -19.98 32.41 -16.59
CA SER A 154 -18.68 31.82 -16.83
C SER A 154 -18.19 31.11 -15.58
N GLY A 155 -17.09 30.37 -15.71
CA GLY A 155 -16.51 29.64 -14.60
C GLY A 155 -14.99 29.61 -14.64
N LEU A 156 -14.43 29.20 -13.51
CA LEU A 156 -13.04 28.82 -13.37
C LEU A 156 -12.96 27.48 -12.65
N TYR A 157 -11.87 26.77 -12.88
CA TYR A 157 -11.50 25.63 -12.04
C TYR A 157 -10.06 25.81 -11.56
N GLN A 158 -9.75 25.22 -10.41
CA GLN A 158 -8.41 25.22 -9.83
C GLN A 158 -8.15 23.82 -9.29
N LEU A 159 -7.05 23.20 -9.69
CA LEU A 159 -6.66 21.92 -9.13
C LEU A 159 -5.99 22.13 -7.77
N ALA A 160 -6.05 21.10 -6.95
CA ALA A 160 -5.33 21.07 -5.68
C ALA A 160 -3.82 21.30 -5.90
N GLY A 161 -3.27 22.34 -5.28
CA GLY A 161 -1.86 22.71 -5.40
C GLY A 161 -1.54 23.69 -6.52
N ASP A 162 -2.48 24.00 -7.43
CA ASP A 162 -2.30 25.06 -8.42
C ASP A 162 -2.34 26.43 -7.74
N THR A 163 -1.38 27.30 -8.07
CA THR A 163 -1.38 28.70 -7.62
C THR A 163 -2.45 29.53 -8.34
N ASP A 164 -2.68 29.24 -9.62
CA ASP A 164 -3.58 30.00 -10.48
C ASP A 164 -4.80 29.20 -10.92
N ALA A 165 -5.96 29.86 -10.92
CA ALA A 165 -7.17 29.29 -11.47
C ALA A 165 -7.18 29.35 -13.01
N THR A 166 -7.66 28.29 -13.66
CA THR A 166 -7.91 28.29 -15.09
C THR A 166 -9.32 28.78 -15.39
N TRP A 167 -9.42 29.83 -16.20
CA TRP A 167 -10.68 30.43 -16.61
C TRP A 167 -11.29 29.71 -17.81
N ALA A 168 -12.62 29.55 -17.81
CA ALA A 168 -13.36 29.09 -18.96
C ALA A 168 -13.33 30.16 -20.07
N LYS A 169 -12.92 29.75 -21.28
CA LYS A 169 -12.93 30.64 -22.45
C LYS A 169 -14.34 30.95 -22.94
N ARG A 170 -15.26 30.00 -22.78
CA ARG A 170 -16.66 30.10 -23.23
C ARG A 170 -17.53 30.71 -22.15
N ARG A 171 -18.48 31.56 -22.57
CA ARG A 171 -19.56 32.12 -21.75
C ARG A 171 -20.88 31.46 -22.14
N TYR A 172 -21.80 31.37 -21.20
CA TYR A 172 -23.07 30.64 -21.34
C TYR A 172 -24.23 31.55 -20.96
N ASP A 173 -25.39 31.35 -21.58
CA ASP A 173 -26.58 32.13 -21.26
C ASP A 173 -27.27 31.63 -19.99
N ASP A 174 -27.04 30.37 -19.60
CA ASP A 174 -27.54 29.76 -18.37
C ASP A 174 -26.43 29.21 -17.47
N MET A 175 -26.69 29.21 -16.16
CA MET A 175 -25.73 28.80 -15.12
C MET A 175 -25.44 27.29 -15.17
N ASP A 176 -26.43 26.48 -15.49
CA ASP A 176 -26.32 25.02 -15.45
C ASP A 176 -25.41 24.52 -16.59
N SER A 177 -25.50 25.11 -17.78
CA SER A 177 -24.56 24.91 -18.88
C SER A 177 -23.14 25.30 -18.50
N ALA A 178 -22.96 26.43 -17.81
CA ALA A 178 -21.64 26.84 -17.31
C ALA A 178 -21.08 25.85 -16.29
N ALA A 179 -21.91 25.36 -15.36
CA ALA A 179 -21.55 24.37 -14.36
C ALA A 179 -21.17 23.02 -15.00
N ASN A 180 -22.00 22.51 -15.92
CA ASN A 180 -21.75 21.26 -16.63
C ASN A 180 -20.47 21.31 -17.47
N ALA A 181 -20.22 22.43 -18.15
CA ALA A 181 -19.00 22.62 -18.91
C ALA A 181 -17.75 22.69 -18.02
N ALA A 182 -17.83 23.36 -16.87
CA ALA A 182 -16.73 23.42 -15.92
C ALA A 182 -16.44 22.06 -15.28
N LEU A 183 -17.47 21.29 -14.93
CA LEU A 183 -17.35 19.92 -14.46
C LEU A 183 -16.70 19.01 -15.51
N ALA A 184 -17.12 19.13 -16.78
CA ALA A 184 -16.52 18.37 -17.88
C ALA A 184 -15.03 18.71 -18.07
N ALA A 185 -14.68 20.00 -18.01
CA ALA A 185 -13.29 20.45 -18.08
C ALA A 185 -12.44 19.91 -16.92
N LEU A 186 -12.97 19.97 -15.69
CA LEU A 186 -12.30 19.43 -14.51
C LEU A 186 -12.11 17.91 -14.63
N ARG A 187 -13.16 17.16 -15.00
CA ARG A 187 -13.09 15.70 -15.24
C ARG A 187 -12.00 15.36 -16.24
N GLN A 188 -11.95 16.07 -17.38
CA GLN A 188 -10.92 15.83 -18.39
C GLN A 188 -9.51 16.09 -17.86
N LYS A 189 -9.33 17.14 -17.05
CA LYS A 189 -8.03 17.47 -16.43
C LYS A 189 -7.61 16.42 -15.41
N LEU A 190 -8.53 15.99 -14.56
CA LEU A 190 -8.27 14.95 -13.55
C LEU A 190 -7.92 13.60 -14.19
N ARG A 191 -8.57 13.21 -15.30
CA ARG A 191 -8.19 12.03 -16.08
C ARG A 191 -6.79 12.11 -16.65
N LYS A 192 -6.40 13.27 -17.22
CA LYS A 192 -5.04 13.50 -17.72
C LYS A 192 -3.96 13.38 -16.63
N LEU A 193 -4.33 13.66 -15.38
CA LEU A 193 -3.46 13.50 -14.22
C LEU A 193 -3.53 12.11 -13.57
N GLY A 194 -4.31 11.18 -14.13
CA GLY A 194 -4.49 9.83 -13.59
C GLY A 194 -5.27 9.78 -12.27
N ARG A 195 -5.96 10.86 -11.89
CA ARG A 195 -6.74 10.97 -10.63
C ARG A 195 -8.18 10.47 -10.77
N LEU A 196 -8.63 10.29 -12.01
CA LEU A 196 -9.89 9.65 -12.37
C LEU A 196 -9.60 8.55 -13.38
N ALA A 197 -10.39 7.48 -13.35
CA ALA A 197 -10.39 6.48 -14.41
C ALA A 197 -10.69 7.13 -15.77
N MET A 198 -10.01 6.66 -16.82
CA MET A 198 -10.21 7.14 -18.19
C MET A 198 -11.62 6.83 -18.69
#